data_AF-D1YGP8-F1
#
_entry.id   AF-D1YGP8-F1
#
_cell.length_a   1.000
_cell.length_b   1.000
_cell.length_c   1.000
_cell.angle_alpha   90.00
_cell.angle_beta   90.00
_cell.angle_gamma   90.00
#
_symmetry.space_group_name_H-M   'P 1'
#
loop_
_entity.id
_entity.type
_entity.pdbx_description
1 polymer ?
#
loop_
_entity_poly.entity_id
_entity_poly.type
_entity_poly.pdbx_seq_one_letter_code
_entity_poly.pdbx_strand_id
1 'polypeptide(L)'
;MAFYRNYEQKDQILITFLRSQYQNFIDDLSMHKLTDFKDQLAVYFKFFKDHPDLMKLFLNAGLEGELLNQQTKFLKELINYSHPNLKLPSYAISYQSGGIYMLLVWWVGHDYQKPVNELLSYIESHIVLNN
;
A
#
# COMPACT_ATOMS: atom_id res chain seq x y z
N MET A 1 -32.40 -0.17 8.03
CA MET A 1 -31.97 1.12 7.45
C MET A 1 -30.80 1.71 8.27
N ALA A 2 -29.59 1.17 8.06
CA ALA A 2 -28.37 1.55 8.78
C ALA A 2 -27.32 2.27 7.90
N PHE A 3 -27.51 2.25 6.57
CA PHE A 3 -26.56 2.78 5.59
C PHE A 3 -26.38 4.31 5.69
N TYR A 4 -27.49 5.06 5.76
CA TYR A 4 -27.48 6.52 5.90
C TYR A 4 -27.18 7.04 7.32
N ARG A 5 -27.07 6.15 8.31
CA ARG A 5 -26.87 6.55 9.70
C ARG A 5 -25.39 6.66 10.09
N ASN A 6 -24.50 6.02 9.30
CA ASN A 6 -23.07 5.92 9.60
C ASN A 6 -22.16 6.54 8.52
N TYR A 7 -22.69 6.85 7.34
CA TYR A 7 -21.90 7.34 6.21
C TYR A 7 -22.63 8.50 5.52
N GLU A 8 -22.08 9.71 5.62
CA GLU A 8 -22.66 10.91 4.97
C GLU A 8 -22.38 10.93 3.46
N GLN A 9 -21.34 10.21 2.99
CA GLN A 9 -20.92 10.14 1.58
C GLN A 9 -20.40 8.74 1.23
N LYS A 10 -20.66 8.26 0.01
CA LYS A 10 -20.22 6.93 -0.49
C LYS A 10 -18.71 6.71 -0.38
N ASP A 11 -17.95 7.79 -0.43
CA ASP A 11 -16.49 7.78 -0.35
C ASP A 11 -15.99 7.33 1.03
N GLN A 12 -16.73 7.63 2.11
CA GLN A 12 -16.36 7.17 3.45
C GLN A 12 -16.39 5.64 3.59
N ILE A 13 -17.24 4.95 2.81
CA ILE A 13 -17.29 3.49 2.78
C ILE A 13 -16.03 2.95 2.11
N LEU A 14 -15.62 3.54 0.98
CA LEU A 14 -14.40 3.17 0.27
C LEU A 14 -13.16 3.40 1.13
N ILE A 15 -13.10 4.52 1.85
CA ILE A 15 -11.98 4.84 2.75
C ILE A 15 -11.93 3.87 3.94
N THR A 16 -13.08 3.55 4.54
CA THR A 16 -13.16 2.60 5.65
C THR A 16 -12.76 1.20 5.21
N PHE A 17 -13.25 0.77 4.05
CA PHE A 17 -12.85 -0.49 3.44
C PHE A 17 -11.35 -0.53 3.15
N LEU A 18 -10.78 0.53 2.56
CA LEU A 18 -9.34 0.61 2.29
C LEU A 18 -8.51 0.48 3.57
N ARG A 19 -8.89 1.20 4.62
CA ARG A 19 -8.24 1.10 5.94
C ARG A 19 -8.32 -0.31 6.51
N SER A 20 -9.46 -0.98 6.41
CA SER A 20 -9.58 -2.35 6.89
C SER A 20 -8.72 -3.32 6.09
N GLN A 21 -8.57 -3.13 4.78
CA GLN A 21 -7.68 -3.96 3.97
C GLN A 21 -6.22 -3.78 4.38
N TYR A 22 -5.76 -2.54 4.58
CA TYR A 22 -4.41 -2.28 5.07
C TYR A 22 -4.15 -2.86 6.47
N GLN A 23 -5.12 -2.76 7.38
CA GLN A 23 -4.99 -3.33 8.72
C GLN A 23 -4.92 -4.87 8.67
N ASN A 24 -5.83 -5.51 7.94
CA ASN A 24 -5.84 -6.96 7.77
C ASN A 24 -4.50 -7.45 7.20
N PHE A 25 -3.92 -6.68 6.27
CA PHE A 25 -2.62 -6.98 5.71
C PHE A 25 -1.51 -6.96 6.77
N ILE A 26 -1.43 -5.91 7.60
CA ILE A 26 -0.45 -5.83 8.70
C ILE A 26 -0.63 -6.98 9.69
N ASP A 27 -1.88 -7.32 10.00
CA ASP A 27 -2.21 -8.42 10.92
C ASP A 27 -1.77 -9.77 10.33
N ASP A 28 -2.04 -10.02 9.04
CA ASP A 28 -1.63 -11.23 8.32
C ASP A 28 -0.11 -11.37 8.24
N LEU A 29 0.61 -10.28 7.93
CA LEU A 29 2.08 -10.27 7.95
C LEU A 29 2.63 -10.62 9.34
N SER A 30 2.01 -10.04 10.37
CA SER A 30 2.38 -10.28 11.76
C SER A 30 2.17 -11.74 12.17
N MET A 31 1.05 -12.33 11.75
CA MET A 31 0.70 -13.73 12.03
C MET A 31 1.66 -14.71 11.33
N HIS A 32 2.04 -14.43 10.08
CA HIS A 32 2.92 -15.30 9.30
C HIS A 32 4.41 -15.04 9.53
N LYS A 33 4.78 -14.10 10.42
CA LYS A 33 6.16 -13.69 10.74
C LYS A 33 6.97 -13.33 9.50
N LEU A 34 6.33 -12.69 8.55
CA LEU A 34 6.95 -12.32 7.29
C LEU A 34 7.74 -11.03 7.53
N THR A 35 9.02 -11.15 7.87
CA THR A 35 9.87 -10.01 8.28
C THR A 35 10.67 -9.41 7.13
N ASP A 36 10.77 -10.10 5.99
CA ASP A 36 11.49 -9.61 4.83
C ASP A 36 10.67 -8.54 4.09
N PHE A 37 11.25 -7.36 3.91
CA PHE A 37 10.56 -6.21 3.32
C PHE A 37 10.16 -6.47 1.86
N LYS A 38 10.97 -7.21 1.09
CA LYS A 38 10.66 -7.54 -0.30
C LYS A 38 9.48 -8.49 -0.38
N ASP A 39 9.45 -9.52 0.46
CA ASP A 39 8.33 -10.46 0.51
C ASP A 39 7.04 -9.74 0.93
N GLN A 40 7.12 -8.81 1.88
CA GLN A 40 5.98 -7.98 2.26
C GLN A 40 5.47 -7.11 1.10
N LEU A 41 6.37 -6.46 0.36
CA LEU A 41 5.99 -5.73 -0.85
C LEU A 41 5.41 -6.67 -1.90
N ALA A 42 5.91 -7.91 -2.03
CA ALA A 42 5.37 -8.88 -2.97
C ALA A 42 3.90 -9.20 -2.66
N VAL A 43 3.55 -9.42 -1.39
CA VAL A 43 2.15 -9.63 -0.97
C VAL A 43 1.31 -8.39 -1.27
N TYR A 44 1.85 -7.19 -1.05
CA TYR A 44 1.16 -5.92 -1.32
C TYR A 44 0.84 -5.74 -2.81
N PHE A 45 1.82 -5.92 -3.69
CA PHE A 45 1.59 -5.83 -5.14
C PHE A 45 0.66 -6.96 -5.63
N LYS A 46 0.80 -8.16 -5.07
CA LYS A 46 -0.10 -9.28 -5.39
C LYS A 46 -1.56 -8.99 -5.05
N PHE A 47 -1.83 -8.38 -3.88
CA PHE A 47 -3.19 -7.99 -3.49
C PHE A 47 -3.87 -7.13 -4.57
N PHE A 48 -3.18 -6.12 -5.09
CA PHE A 48 -3.77 -5.27 -6.13
C PHE A 48 -3.93 -5.98 -7.48
N LYS A 49 -3.01 -6.90 -7.80
CA LYS A 49 -3.13 -7.72 -9.00
C LYS A 49 -4.32 -8.70 -8.92
N ASP A 50 -4.55 -9.28 -7.75
CA ASP A 50 -5.66 -10.21 -7.49
C ASP A 50 -7.01 -9.47 -7.40
N HIS A 51 -6.98 -8.16 -7.17
CA HIS A 51 -8.15 -7.29 -7.08
C HIS A 51 -8.03 -6.05 -8.01
N PRO A 52 -7.94 -6.25 -9.34
CA PRO A 52 -7.58 -5.18 -10.28
C PRO A 52 -8.60 -4.04 -10.34
N ASP A 53 -9.87 -4.34 -10.04
CA ASP A 53 -10.96 -3.37 -10.01
C ASP A 53 -10.88 -2.42 -8.82
N LEU A 54 -10.19 -2.81 -7.72
CA LEU A 54 -10.08 -1.95 -6.53
C LEU A 54 -9.32 -0.67 -6.85
N MET A 55 -8.13 -0.77 -7.44
CA MET A 55 -7.39 0.45 -7.81
C MET A 55 -8.14 1.28 -8.83
N LYS A 56 -8.76 0.65 -9.84
CA LYS A 56 -9.58 1.37 -10.82
C LYS A 56 -10.73 2.12 -10.15
N LEU A 57 -11.40 1.50 -9.17
CA LEU A 57 -12.47 2.12 -8.37
C LEU A 57 -11.97 3.33 -7.58
N PHE A 58 -10.84 3.21 -6.88
CA PHE A 58 -10.28 4.31 -6.09
C PHE A 58 -9.81 5.48 -6.94
N LEU A 59 -9.14 5.20 -8.06
CA LEU A 59 -8.68 6.22 -9.01
C LEU A 59 -9.88 6.95 -9.63
N ASN A 60 -10.92 6.22 -10.06
CA ASN A 60 -12.12 6.83 -10.65
C ASN A 60 -12.95 7.65 -9.63
N ALA A 61 -12.85 7.33 -8.34
CA ALA A 61 -13.52 8.04 -7.26
C ALA A 61 -12.78 9.32 -6.82
N GLY A 62 -11.63 9.65 -7.40
CA GLY A 62 -10.84 10.82 -6.99
C GLY A 62 -10.20 10.66 -5.60
N LEU A 63 -9.96 9.42 -5.16
CA LEU A 63 -9.45 9.09 -3.84
C LEU A 63 -7.93 8.88 -3.81
N GLU A 64 -7.20 9.32 -4.83
CA GLU A 64 -5.76 9.07 -4.97
C GLU A 64 -4.97 9.65 -3.80
N GLY A 65 -5.37 10.83 -3.31
CA GLY A 65 -4.73 11.48 -2.16
C GLY A 65 -4.91 10.69 -0.87
N GLU A 66 -6.12 10.16 -0.61
CA GLU A 66 -6.37 9.34 0.57
C GLU A 66 -5.67 7.99 0.45
N LEU A 67 -5.61 7.41 -0.75
CA LEU A 67 -4.91 6.14 -0.98
C LEU A 67 -3.41 6.26 -0.73
N LEU A 68 -2.78 7.34 -1.21
CA LEU A 68 -1.39 7.66 -0.89
C LEU A 68 -1.18 7.90 0.61
N ASN A 69 -2.10 8.59 1.28
CA ASN A 69 -2.01 8.82 2.73
C ASN A 69 -2.06 7.49 3.52
N GLN A 70 -2.97 6.59 3.14
CA GLN A 70 -3.08 5.27 3.76
C GLN A 70 -1.85 4.41 3.46
N GLN A 71 -1.36 4.41 2.23
CA GLN A 71 -0.12 3.73 1.88
C GLN A 71 1.08 4.26 2.66
N THR A 72 1.16 5.57 2.89
CA THR A 72 2.27 6.17 3.66
C THR A 72 2.25 5.74 5.12
N LYS A 73 1.05 5.64 5.72
CA LYS A 73 0.88 5.08 7.07
C LYS A 73 1.26 3.60 7.11
N PHE A 74 0.76 2.84 6.14
CA PHE A 74 1.08 1.43 5.98
C PHE A 74 2.58 1.19 5.85
N LEU A 75 3.27 1.93 4.97
CA LEU A 75 4.72 1.80 4.80
C LEU A 75 5.48 2.13 6.09
N LYS A 76 5.04 3.15 6.84
CA LYS A 76 5.63 3.48 8.14
C LYS A 76 5.49 2.32 9.13
N GLU A 77 4.32 1.71 9.22
CA GLU A 77 4.06 0.56 10.10
C GLU A 77 4.88 -0.66 9.66
N LEU A 78 4.96 -0.92 8.36
CA LEU A 78 5.74 -1.98 7.77
C LEU A 78 7.24 -1.85 8.12
N ILE A 79 7.80 -0.65 7.97
CA ILE A 79 9.20 -0.37 8.31
C ILE A 79 9.44 -0.56 9.82
N ASN A 80 8.54 -0.10 10.67
CA ASN A 80 8.67 -0.28 12.12
C ASN A 80 8.61 -1.77 12.52
N TYR A 81 7.83 -2.58 11.80
CA TYR A 81 7.73 -4.02 12.02
C TYR A 81 8.99 -4.77 11.55
N SER A 82 9.44 -4.53 10.32
CA SER A 82 10.54 -5.26 9.68
C SER A 82 11.92 -4.77 10.09
N HIS A 83 12.04 -3.48 10.40
CA HIS A 83 13.28 -2.81 10.76
C HIS A 83 13.08 -1.94 12.02
N PRO A 84 12.80 -2.51 13.20
CA PRO A 84 12.45 -1.75 14.41
C PRO A 84 13.54 -0.78 14.88
N ASN A 85 14.79 -0.99 14.46
CA ASN A 85 15.92 -0.11 14.77
C ASN A 85 16.12 1.02 13.74
N LEU A 86 15.48 0.92 12.56
CA LEU A 86 15.59 1.91 11.50
C LEU A 86 14.66 3.09 11.79
N LYS A 87 15.23 4.27 12.01
CA LYS A 87 14.48 5.51 12.21
C LYS A 87 14.61 6.40 10.98
N LEU A 88 13.64 6.30 10.08
CA LEU A 88 13.55 7.22 8.95
C LEU A 88 12.77 8.48 9.35
N PRO A 89 13.22 9.68 8.94
CA PRO A 89 12.42 10.89 9.09
C PRO A 89 11.14 10.81 8.24
N SER A 90 10.10 11.53 8.65
CA SER A 90 8.79 11.47 7.98
C SER A 90 8.86 11.78 6.48
N TYR A 91 9.70 12.74 6.07
CA TYR A 91 9.87 13.08 4.66
C TYR A 91 10.45 11.92 3.83
N ALA A 92 11.33 11.10 4.43
CA ALA A 92 11.95 9.97 3.73
C ALA A 92 10.92 8.86 3.52
N ILE A 93 10.07 8.60 4.52
CA ILE A 93 8.94 7.67 4.40
C ILE A 93 7.97 8.17 3.33
N SER A 94 7.60 9.46 3.33
CA SER A 94 6.73 10.04 2.32
C SER A 94 7.31 9.94 0.91
N TYR A 95 8.60 10.20 0.74
CA TYR A 95 9.29 10.07 -0.55
C TYR A 95 9.25 8.64 -1.08
N GLN A 96 9.62 7.66 -0.24
CA GLN A 96 9.61 6.25 -0.61
C GLN A 96 8.17 5.75 -0.89
N SER A 97 7.21 6.13 -0.04
CA SER A 97 5.79 5.83 -0.23
C SER A 97 5.27 6.36 -1.57
N GLY A 98 5.59 7.61 -1.90
CA GLY A 98 5.22 8.21 -3.18
C GLY A 98 5.79 7.45 -4.38
N GLY A 99 7.06 7.03 -4.32
CA GLY A 99 7.68 6.23 -5.37
C GLY A 99 7.01 4.87 -5.56
N ILE A 100 6.76 4.13 -4.47
CA ILE A 100 6.07 2.83 -4.52
C ILE A 100 4.64 3.01 -5.04
N TYR A 101 3.92 4.05 -4.56
CA TYR A 101 2.54 4.34 -4.95
C TYR A 101 2.45 4.63 -6.44
N MET A 102 3.29 5.53 -6.94
CA MET A 102 3.27 5.90 -8.36
C MET A 102 3.66 4.73 -9.25
N LEU A 103 4.53 3.82 -8.78
CA LEU A 103 4.83 2.59 -9.51
C LEU A 103 3.61 1.65 -9.58
N LEU A 104 2.85 1.53 -8.49
CA LEU A 104 1.58 0.79 -8.47
C LEU A 104 0.57 1.42 -9.45
N VAL A 105 0.36 2.74 -9.40
CA VAL A 105 -0.54 3.45 -10.33
C VAL A 105 -0.14 3.23 -11.77
N TRP A 106 1.17 3.33 -12.07
CA TRP A 106 1.70 3.03 -13.41
C TRP A 106 1.39 1.59 -13.81
N TRP A 107 1.59 0.62 -12.92
CA TRP A 107 1.36 -0.80 -13.19
C TRP A 107 -0.13 -1.11 -13.44
N VAL A 108 -1.03 -0.48 -12.69
CA VAL A 108 -2.50 -0.54 -12.89
C VAL A 108 -2.86 -0.01 -14.27
N GLY A 109 -2.27 1.12 -14.69
CA GLY A 109 -2.49 1.73 -16.01
C GLY A 109 -1.96 0.89 -17.18
N HIS A 110 -1.11 -0.10 -16.92
CA HIS A 110 -0.58 -1.05 -17.90
C HIS A 110 -1.14 -2.46 -17.68
N ASP A 111 -2.34 -2.57 -17.08
CA ASP A 111 -3.07 -3.82 -16.81
C ASP A 111 -2.19 -4.92 -16.18
N TYR A 112 -1.30 -4.53 -15.26
CA TYR A 112 -0.44 -5.43 -14.50
C TYR A 112 0.52 -6.30 -15.37
N GLN A 113 0.83 -5.85 -16.59
CA GLN A 113 1.62 -6.63 -17.55
C GLN A 113 3.07 -6.89 -17.10
N LYS A 114 3.68 -5.92 -16.42
CA LYS A 114 5.07 -6.06 -15.95
C LYS A 114 5.16 -7.11 -14.84
N PRO A 115 6.13 -8.05 -14.85
CA PRO A 115 6.32 -9.00 -13.78
C PRO A 115 6.57 -8.33 -12.42
N VAL A 116 5.91 -8.80 -11.37
CA VAL A 116 5.99 -8.18 -10.04
C VAL A 116 7.43 -8.21 -9.49
N ASN A 117 8.17 -9.27 -9.72
CA ASN A 117 9.58 -9.40 -9.31
C ASN A 117 10.47 -8.29 -9.90
N GLU A 118 10.23 -7.86 -11.14
CA GLU A 118 10.97 -6.74 -11.72
C GLU A 118 10.65 -5.41 -11.02
N LEU A 119 9.39 -5.20 -10.64
CA LEU A 119 8.98 -4.00 -9.89
C LEU A 119 9.63 -4.00 -8.50
N LEU A 120 9.63 -5.14 -7.81
CA LEU A 120 10.25 -5.30 -6.49
C LEU A 120 11.76 -5.05 -6.55
N SER A 121 12.47 -5.60 -7.53
CA SER A 121 13.91 -5.34 -7.71
C SER A 121 14.21 -3.88 -8.01
N TYR A 122 13.34 -3.20 -8.76
CA TYR A 122 13.47 -1.76 -8.96
C TYR A 122 13.27 -0.99 -7.65
N ILE A 123 12.26 -1.34 -6.86
CA ILE A 123 12.02 -0.71 -5.56
C ILE A 123 13.21 -0.91 -4.61
N GLU A 124 13.69 -2.14 -4.45
CA GLU A 124 14.82 -2.48 -3.56
C GLU A 124 16.09 -1.67 -3.88
N SER A 125 16.37 -1.43 -5.17
CA SER A 125 17.56 -0.68 -5.59
C SER A 125 17.47 0.83 -5.33
N HIS A 126 16.28 1.36 -5.05
CA HIS A 126 16.03 2.80 -4.90
C HIS A 126 15.51 3.19 -3.51
N ILE A 127 15.20 2.22 -2.67
CA ILE A 127 14.72 2.44 -1.31
C ILE A 127 15.87 2.50 -0.31
N VAL A 128 15.77 3.43 0.63
CA VAL A 128 16.74 3.59 1.72
C VAL A 128 16.29 2.76 2.92
N LEU A 129 16.56 1.46 2.88
CA LEU A 129 16.38 0.53 4.01
C LEU A 129 17.69 -0.10 4.49
N ASN A 130 18.77 0.00 3.71
CA ASN A 130 20.06 -0.58 4.03
C ASN A 130 20.91 0.40 4.83
N ASN A 131 21.03 0.17 6.14
CA ASN A 131 22.24 0.43 6.92
C ASN A 131 22.77 -0.90 7.42
#